data_AF-A0A7X1TLB9-F1
#
_entry.id   AF-A0A7X1TLB9-F1
#
_cell.length_a   1.000
_cell.length_b   1.000
_cell.length_c   1.000
_cell.angle_alpha   90.00
_cell.angle_beta   90.00
_cell.angle_gamma   90.00
#
_symmetry.space_group_name_H-M   'P 1'
#
loop_
_entity.id
_entity.type
_entity.pdbx_description
1 polymer ?
#
loop_
_entity_poly.entity_id
_entity_poly.type
_entity_poly.pdbx_seq_one_letter_code
_entity_poly.pdbx_strand_id
1 'polypeptide(L)' 'MNVKNTSGEARALERVVSAAREVQAASLRLEARYVRDSNEPPATLELARFAAAMQELKDAREAFDALVAKRDACST' A
#
# COMPACT_ATOMS: atom_id res chain seq x y z
N MET A 1 -16.92 22.47 -13.40
CA MET A 1 -16.83 22.12 -11.97
C MET A 1 -16.10 20.78 -11.87
N ASN A 2 -14.88 20.67 -11.31
CA ASN A 2 -14.39 19.34 -10.88
C ASN A 2 -13.22 19.30 -9.86
N VAL A 3 -12.90 20.41 -9.19
CA VAL A 3 -11.80 20.48 -8.18
C VAL A 3 -11.94 19.42 -7.08
N LYS A 4 -13.17 18.95 -6.78
CA LYS A 4 -13.43 17.92 -5.76
C LYS A 4 -12.92 16.52 -6.14
N ASN A 5 -12.96 16.13 -7.42
CA ASN A 5 -12.50 14.81 -7.85
C ASN A 5 -10.97 14.73 -7.86
N THR A 6 -10.30 15.78 -8.32
CA THR A 6 -8.82 15.86 -8.33
C THR A 6 -8.25 15.78 -6.92
N SER A 7 -8.93 16.36 -5.93
CA SER A 7 -8.54 16.25 -4.52
C SER A 7 -8.75 14.84 -3.94
N GLY A 8 -9.76 14.10 -4.41
CA GLY A 8 -10.03 12.73 -3.97
C GLY A 8 -9.02 11.73 -4.55
N GLU A 9 -8.72 11.86 -5.85
CA GLU A 9 -7.70 11.06 -6.54
C GLU A 9 -6.31 11.31 -5.96
N ALA A 10 -5.93 12.56 -5.69
CA ALA A 10 -4.64 12.90 -5.09
C ALA A 10 -4.46 12.24 -3.71
N ARG A 11 -5.49 12.29 -2.85
CA ARG A 11 -5.45 11.63 -1.53
C ARG A 11 -5.38 10.10 -1.64
N ALA A 12 -6.11 9.52 -2.59
CA ALA A 12 -6.05 8.09 -2.85
C ALA A 12 -4.65 7.68 -3.35
N LEU A 13 -4.04 8.49 -4.21
CA LEU A 13 -2.67 8.28 -4.68
C LEU A 13 -1.64 8.42 -3.54
N GLU A 14 -1.77 9.42 -2.67
CA GLU A 14 -0.95 9.55 -1.46
C GLU A 14 -1.02 8.30 -0.58
N ARG A 15 -2.22 7.74 -0.41
CA ARG A 15 -2.42 6.48 0.33
C ARG A 15 -1.70 5.31 -0.34
N VAL A 16 -1.78 5.17 -1.67
CA VAL A 16 -1.04 4.15 -2.43
C VAL A 16 0.48 4.29 -2.21
N VAL A 17 1.01 5.51 -2.30
CA VAL A 17 2.44 5.77 -2.09
C VAL A 17 2.86 5.44 -0.66
N SER A 18 2.05 5.78 0.33
CA SER A 18 2.31 5.45 1.73
C SER A 18 2.33 3.94 1.96
N ALA A 19 1.35 3.21 1.44
CA ALA A 19 1.28 1.76 1.56
C ALA A 19 2.47 1.06 0.88
N ALA A 20 2.91 1.55 -0.29
CA ALA A 20 4.09 1.03 -0.99
C ALA A 20 5.38 1.21 -0.17
N ARG A 21 5.53 2.36 0.51
CA ARG A 21 6.67 2.59 1.42
C ARG A 21 6.66 1.63 2.60
N GLU A 22 5.49 1.35 3.17
CA GLU A 22 5.36 0.37 4.27
C GLU A 22 5.72 -1.06 3.82
N VAL A 23 5.30 -1.47 2.61
CA VAL A 23 5.71 -2.75 2.00
C VAL A 23 7.23 -2.84 1.89
N GLN A 24 7.86 -1.78 1.36
CA GLN A 24 9.32 -1.73 1.23
C GLN A 24 10.00 -1.83 2.61
N ALA A 25 9.53 -1.06 3.59
CA ALA A 25 10.10 -1.06 4.93
C ALA A 25 9.93 -2.41 5.65
N ALA A 26 8.80 -3.10 5.43
CA ALA A 26 8.58 -4.44 5.95
C ALA A 26 9.47 -5.48 5.27
N SER A 27 9.69 -5.38 3.95
CA SER A 27 10.63 -6.25 3.22
C SER A 27 12.06 -6.11 3.74
N LEU A 28 12.55 -4.89 3.90
CA LEU A 28 13.90 -4.64 4.42
C LEU A 28 14.09 -5.20 5.83
N ARG A 29 13.06 -5.11 6.69
CA ARG A 29 13.08 -5.71 8.04
C ARG A 29 13.12 -7.23 7.99
N LEU A 30 12.38 -7.83 7.06
CA LEU A 30 12.37 -9.27 6.85
C LEU A 30 13.74 -9.76 6.35
N GLU A 31 14.31 -9.08 5.35
CA GLU A 31 15.66 -9.35 4.81
C GLU A 31 16.75 -9.23 5.89
N ALA A 32 16.74 -8.14 6.65
CA ALA A 32 17.71 -7.91 7.73
C ALA A 32 17.65 -9.01 8.81
N ARG A 33 16.47 -9.59 9.06
CA ARG A 33 16.31 -10.72 9.98
C ARG A 33 16.89 -12.01 9.43
N TYR A 34 16.66 -12.31 8.15
CA TYR A 34 17.24 -13.50 7.53
C TYR A 34 18.77 -13.45 7.43
N VAL A 35 19.35 -12.25 7.39
CA VAL A 35 20.82 -12.06 7.39
C VAL A 35 21.45 -12.22 8.79
N ARG A 36 20.70 -12.02 9.88
CA ARG A 36 21.23 -11.85 11.26
C ARG A 36 21.06 -13.08 12.17
N ASP A 37 21.20 -14.29 11.63
CA ASP A 37 20.98 -15.60 12.28
C ASP A 37 19.52 -16.08 12.44
N SER A 38 19.31 -17.33 12.03
CA SER A 38 18.06 -18.10 12.06
C SER A 38 17.57 -18.47 13.47
N ASN A 39 18.29 -18.04 14.52
CA ASN A 39 18.05 -18.40 15.91
C ASN A 39 17.30 -17.31 16.71
N GLU A 40 16.91 -16.21 16.07
CA GLU A 40 16.06 -15.16 16.66
C GLU A 40 14.55 -15.55 16.64
N PRO A 41 13.74 -15.02 17.59
CA PRO A 41 12.34 -15.38 17.77
C PRO A 41 11.48 -15.12 16.51
N PRO A 42 10.32 -15.81 16.36
CA PRO A 42 9.78 -16.19 15.06
C PRO A 42 9.56 -15.02 14.09
N ALA A 43 9.99 -15.22 12.84
CA ALA A 43 9.76 -14.33 11.70
C ALA A 43 8.26 -14.07 11.42
N THR A 44 7.36 -14.80 12.07
CA THR A 44 5.90 -14.69 11.95
C THR A 44 5.37 -13.27 12.13
N LEU A 45 5.92 -12.47 13.05
CA LEU A 45 5.47 -11.08 13.24
C LEU A 45 5.83 -10.18 12.06
N GLU A 46 7.06 -10.27 11.54
CA GLU A 46 7.48 -9.47 10.38
C GLU A 46 6.78 -9.94 9.10
N LEU A 47 6.56 -11.25 8.95
CA LEU A 47 5.74 -11.81 7.86
C LEU A 47 4.29 -11.31 7.93
N ALA A 48 3.68 -11.28 9.11
CA ALA A 48 2.33 -10.75 9.29
C ALA A 48 2.27 -9.24 8.96
N ARG A 49 3.28 -8.46 9.37
CA ARG A 49 3.39 -7.04 9.03
C ARG A 49 3.55 -6.83 7.52
N PHE A 50 4.38 -7.64 6.87
CA PHE A 50 4.56 -7.60 5.42
C PHE A 50 3.25 -7.94 4.69
N ALA A 51 2.55 -9.00 5.10
CA ALA A 51 1.26 -9.37 4.55
C ALA A 51 0.21 -8.26 4.73
N ALA A 52 0.15 -7.64 5.91
CA ALA A 52 -0.76 -6.52 6.17
C ALA A 52 -0.44 -5.30 5.29
N ALA A 53 0.84 -4.96 5.10
CA ALA A 53 1.24 -3.86 4.22
C ALA A 53 0.89 -4.13 2.75
N MET A 54 1.06 -5.38 2.29
CA MET A 54 0.66 -5.80 0.93
C MET A 54 -0.85 -5.71 0.72
N GLN A 55 -1.64 -6.10 1.73
CA GLN A 55 -3.10 -5.97 1.68
C GLN A 55 -3.53 -4.50 1.63
N GLU A 56 -2.94 -3.64 2.46
CA GLU A 56 -3.24 -2.20 2.45
C GLU A 56 -2.87 -1.55 1.11
N LEU A 57 -1.75 -1.96 0.49
CA LEU A 57 -1.36 -1.48 -0.85
C LEU A 57 -2.40 -1.89 -1.90
N LYS A 58 -2.89 -3.13 -1.85
CA LYS A 58 -3.95 -3.60 -2.73
C LYS A 58 -5.23 -2.78 -2.54
N ASP A 59 -5.68 -2.61 -1.30
CA ASP A 59 -6.92 -1.89 -0.99
C ASP A 59 -6.82 -0.41 -1.41
N ALA A 60 -5.66 0.23 -1.19
CA ALA A 60 -5.41 1.60 -1.62
C ALA A 60 -5.46 1.72 -3.16
N ARG A 61 -4.90 0.74 -3.88
CA ARG A 61 -4.90 0.73 -5.34
C ARG A 61 -6.32 0.54 -5.90
N GLU A 62 -7.08 -0.40 -5.36
CA GLU A 62 -8.48 -0.62 -5.75
C GLU A 62 -9.35 0.62 -5.51
N ALA A 63 -9.15 1.31 -4.38
CA ALA A 63 -9.85 2.56 -4.09
C ALA A 63 -9.49 3.69 -5.08
N PHE A 64 -8.22 3.80 -5.48
CA PHE A 64 -7.80 4.76 -6.51
C PHE A 64 -8.41 4.41 -7.87
N ASP A 65 -8.32 3.15 -8.30
CA ASP A 65 -8.82 2.70 -9.60
C ASP A 65 -10.35 2.91 -9.70
N ALA A 66 -11.10 2.72 -8.60
CA ALA A 66 -12.53 3.02 -8.54
C ALA A 66 -12.87 4.51 -8.73
N LEU A 67 -12.03 5.42 -8.20
CA LEU A 67 -12.20 6.87 -8.40
C LEU A 67 -11.94 7.26 -9.86
N VAL A 68 -10.88 6.71 -10.45
CA VAL A 68 -10.54 6.94 -11.87
C VAL A 68 -11.67 6.43 -12.78
N ALA A 69 -12.14 5.20 -12.56
CA ALA A 69 -13.25 4.63 -13.33
C ALA A 69 -14.53 5.47 -13.24
N LYS A 70 -14.85 5.99 -12.04
CA LYS A 70 -15.99 6.88 -11.83
C LYS A 70 -15.85 8.20 -12.59
N ARG A 71 -14.65 8.78 -12.61
CA ARG A 71 -14.37 10.01 -13.38
C ARG A 71 -14.57 9.78 -14.87
N ASP A 72 -14.06 8.68 -15.40
CA ASP A 72 -14.13 8.35 -16.82
C ASP A 72 -15.58 8.08 -17.25
N ALA A 73 -16.37 7.39 -16.42
CA ALA A 73 -17.80 7.16 -16.65
C ALA A 73 -18.66 8.44 -16.59
N CYS A 74 -18.26 9.45 -15.82
CA CYS A 74 -18.97 10.74 -15.73
C CYS A 74 -18.59 11.71 -16.86
N SER A 75 -17.56 11.39 -17.64
CA SER A 75 -17.04 12.24 -18.73
C SER A 75 -17.57 11.84 -20.12
N THR A 76 -18.48 10.86 -20.19
CA THR A 76 -19.18 10.38 -21.40
C THR A 76 -20.66 10.73 -21.33
#